data_AF-A0A8T1QGU9-F1
#
_entry.id   AF-A0A8T1QGU9-F1
#
_cell.length_a   1.000
_cell.length_b   1.000
_cell.length_c   1.000
_cell.angle_alpha   90.00
_cell.angle_beta   90.00
_cell.angle_gamma   90.00
#
_symmetry.space_group_name_H-M   'P 1'
#
loop_
_entity.id
_entity.type
_entity.pdbx_description
1 polymer ?
#
loop_
_entity_poly.entity_id
_entity_poly.type
_entity_poly.pdbx_seq_one_letter_code
_entity_poly.pdbx_strand_id
1 'polypeptide(L)'
;MEFRSAAFATDAVALEIENLISRECKNQKHAVKLLEKITEAVGANVNASMVQNELELLKQEKEEMETQKKQAEALQLSQLIQFLYSTEIFTIPDDERIASHHQHYPIDSFICPLRKEMMTDPVAIPCGRSFERKAIQEHFGRGEK
;
A
#
# COMPACT_ATOMS: atom_id res chain seq x y z
N MET A 1 -3.28 38.94 -40.31
CA MET A 1 -4.75 38.72 -40.34
C MET A 1 -5.22 37.69 -39.29
N GLU A 2 -4.39 37.27 -38.34
CA GLU A 2 -4.67 36.08 -37.49
C GLU A 2 -5.38 36.36 -36.16
N PHE A 3 -5.28 37.59 -35.63
CA PHE A 3 -5.90 37.97 -34.35
C PHE A 3 -7.43 37.98 -34.35
N ARG A 4 -8.07 38.24 -35.50
CA ARG A 4 -9.53 38.19 -35.62
C ARG A 4 -10.07 36.76 -35.63
N SER A 5 -9.30 35.80 -36.14
CA SER A 5 -9.69 34.38 -36.18
C SER A 5 -9.63 33.73 -34.80
N ALA A 6 -8.66 34.09 -33.97
CA ALA A 6 -8.55 33.58 -32.60
C ALA A 6 -9.72 34.07 -31.71
N ALA A 7 -10.11 35.33 -31.82
CA ALA A 7 -11.25 35.89 -31.06
C ALA A 7 -12.60 35.25 -31.45
N PHE A 8 -12.81 35.00 -32.75
CA PHE A 8 -13.99 34.27 -33.23
C PHE A 8 -14.02 32.81 -32.77
N ALA A 9 -12.85 32.15 -32.70
CA ALA A 9 -12.75 30.78 -32.23
C ALA A 9 -13.04 30.66 -30.73
N THR A 10 -12.58 31.61 -29.91
CA THR A 10 -12.89 31.62 -28.47
C THR A 10 -14.37 31.91 -28.18
N ASP A 11 -14.99 32.79 -28.97
CA ASP A 11 -16.41 33.13 -28.85
C ASP A 11 -17.32 31.96 -29.25
N ALA A 12 -16.93 31.21 -30.29
CA ALA A 12 -17.63 29.99 -30.70
C ALA A 12 -17.61 28.89 -29.62
N VAL A 13 -16.46 28.68 -28.97
CA VAL A 13 -16.32 27.69 -27.88
C VAL A 13 -17.14 28.11 -26.65
N ALA A 14 -17.17 29.41 -26.30
CA ALA A 14 -17.99 29.91 -25.20
C ALA A 14 -19.49 29.67 -25.45
N LEU A 15 -19.96 29.95 -26.67
CA LEU A 15 -21.34 29.66 -27.09
C LEU A 15 -21.68 28.16 -27.05
N GLU A 16 -20.73 27.29 -27.37
CA GLU A 16 -20.91 25.84 -27.30
C GLU A 16 -21.03 25.36 -25.85
N ILE A 17 -20.19 25.88 -24.94
CA ILE A 17 -20.26 25.60 -23.50
C ILE A 17 -21.61 26.05 -22.93
N GLU A 18 -22.07 27.27 -23.23
CA GLU A 18 -23.38 27.76 -22.75
C GLU A 18 -24.55 26.93 -23.29
N ASN A 19 -24.47 26.47 -24.54
CA ASN A 19 -25.47 25.58 -25.12
C ASN A 19 -25.47 24.20 -24.45
N LEU A 20 -24.30 23.63 -24.16
CA LEU A 20 -24.18 22.36 -23.45
C LEU A 20 -24.75 22.45 -22.04
N ILE A 21 -24.39 23.48 -21.28
CA ILE A 21 -24.93 23.76 -19.94
C ILE A 21 -26.46 23.95 -20.01
N SER A 22 -26.93 24.77 -20.95
CA SER A 22 -28.37 25.01 -21.15
C SER A 22 -29.13 23.73 -21.49
N ARG A 23 -28.52 22.83 -22.27
CA ARG A 23 -29.09 21.53 -22.64
C ARG A 23 -29.12 20.58 -21.44
N GLU A 24 -28.06 20.54 -20.65
CA GLU A 24 -27.98 19.73 -19.43
C GLU A 24 -28.99 20.20 -18.37
N CYS A 25 -29.12 21.50 -18.14
CA CYS A 25 -30.14 22.06 -17.24
C CYS A 25 -31.56 21.71 -17.71
N LYS A 26 -31.84 21.75 -19.03
CA LYS A 26 -33.13 21.31 -19.57
C LYS A 26 -33.35 19.82 -19.31
N ASN A 27 -32.35 18.98 -19.54
CA ASN A 27 -32.43 17.54 -19.28
C ASN A 27 -32.68 17.24 -17.80
N GLN A 28 -31.98 17.93 -16.89
CA GLN A 28 -32.21 17.82 -15.45
C GLN A 28 -33.64 18.24 -15.09
N LYS A 29 -34.13 19.36 -15.65
CA LYS A 29 -35.50 19.82 -15.43
C LYS A 29 -36.54 18.82 -15.95
N HIS A 30 -36.27 18.17 -17.09
CA HIS A 30 -37.11 17.10 -17.62
C HIS A 30 -37.09 15.87 -16.71
N ALA A 31 -35.93 15.46 -16.20
CA ALA A 31 -35.79 14.34 -15.29
C ALA A 31 -36.53 14.59 -13.96
N VAL A 32 -36.40 15.79 -13.39
CA VAL A 32 -37.13 16.19 -12.16
C VAL A 32 -38.63 16.18 -12.40
N LYS A 33 -39.11 16.75 -13.52
CA LYS A 33 -40.54 16.74 -13.86
C LYS A 33 -41.08 15.33 -14.12
N LEU A 34 -40.24 14.43 -14.66
CA LEU A 34 -40.59 13.02 -14.82
C LEU A 34 -40.69 12.32 -13.46
N LEU A 35 -39.73 12.58 -12.56
CA LEU A 35 -39.75 12.07 -11.19
C LEU A 35 -40.99 12.55 -10.43
N GLU A 36 -41.38 13.82 -10.54
CA GLU A 36 -42.64 14.34 -9.97
C GLU A 36 -43.86 13.54 -10.46
N LYS A 37 -43.97 13.33 -11.79
CA LYS A 37 -45.08 12.55 -12.38
C LYS A 37 -45.09 11.08 -11.94
N ILE A 38 -43.91 10.46 -11.82
CA ILE A 38 -43.78 9.08 -11.31
C ILE A 38 -44.24 9.04 -9.85
N THR A 39 -43.83 10.02 -9.06
CA THR A 39 -44.19 10.16 -7.64
C THR A 39 -45.71 10.31 -7.46
N GLU A 40 -46.34 11.16 -8.28
CA GLU A 40 -47.80 11.32 -8.36
C GLU A 40 -48.51 10.02 -8.75
N ALA A 41 -48.02 9.31 -9.77
CA ALA A 41 -48.65 8.09 -10.28
C ALA A 41 -48.52 6.89 -9.32
N VAL A 42 -47.41 6.80 -8.60
CA VAL A 42 -47.14 5.71 -7.63
C VAL A 42 -47.78 6.01 -6.27
N GLY A 43 -48.26 7.24 -6.03
CA GLY A 43 -48.83 7.66 -4.74
C GLY A 43 -47.80 7.65 -3.60
N ALA A 44 -46.51 7.60 -3.94
CA ALA A 44 -45.43 7.63 -2.98
C ALA A 44 -45.21 9.09 -2.56
N ASN A 45 -45.59 9.45 -1.33
CA ASN A 45 -45.01 10.65 -0.73
C ASN A 45 -43.54 10.34 -0.47
N VAL A 46 -42.64 10.82 -1.33
CA VAL A 46 -41.21 10.83 -1.01
C VAL A 46 -41.05 11.80 0.13
N ASN A 47 -41.16 11.27 1.35
CA ASN A 47 -40.96 12.03 2.58
C ASN A 47 -39.54 12.60 2.50
N ALA A 48 -39.41 13.89 2.22
CA ALA A 48 -38.10 14.56 2.12
C ALA A 48 -37.26 14.32 3.39
N SER A 49 -37.91 14.11 4.54
CA SER A 49 -37.29 13.71 5.80
C SER A 49 -36.67 12.31 5.77
N MET A 50 -37.26 11.34 5.08
CA MET A 50 -36.71 9.99 4.95
C MET A 50 -35.45 10.01 4.08
N VAL A 51 -35.45 10.75 2.97
CA VAL A 51 -34.26 10.93 2.12
C VAL A 51 -33.15 11.68 2.87
N GLN A 52 -33.49 12.67 3.69
CA GLN A 52 -32.52 13.39 4.54
C GLN A 52 -31.88 12.45 5.57
N ASN A 53 -32.67 11.59 6.23
CA ASN A 53 -32.15 10.61 7.19
C ASN A 53 -31.19 9.60 6.52
N GLU A 54 -31.58 9.03 5.38
CA GLU A 54 -30.71 8.10 4.63
C GLU A 54 -29.41 8.78 4.20
N LEU A 55 -29.48 10.04 3.77
CA LEU A 55 -28.29 10.81 3.41
C LEU A 55 -27.37 11.08 4.60
N GLU A 56 -27.92 11.32 5.78
CA GLU A 56 -27.15 11.50 7.02
C GLU A 56 -26.45 10.20 7.43
N LEU A 57 -27.17 9.06 7.37
CA LEU A 57 -26.61 7.73 7.63
C LEU A 57 -25.46 7.41 6.66
N LEU A 58 -25.64 7.65 5.36
CA LEU A 58 -24.59 7.42 4.36
C LEU A 58 -23.35 8.29 4.58
N LYS A 59 -23.52 9.53 5.04
CA LYS A 59 -22.38 10.40 5.38
C LYS A 59 -21.60 9.87 6.58
N GLN A 60 -22.32 9.40 7.60
CA GLN A 60 -21.71 8.81 8.79
C GLN A 60 -20.93 7.53 8.42
N GLU A 61 -21.55 6.61 7.68
CA GLU A 61 -20.91 5.36 7.23
C GLU A 61 -19.65 5.64 6.40
N LYS A 62 -19.71 6.64 5.52
CA LYS A 62 -18.54 7.09 4.75
C LYS A 62 -17.39 7.54 5.66
N GLU A 63 -17.66 8.34 6.68
CA GLU A 63 -16.63 8.84 7.60
C GLU A 63 -15.98 7.70 8.42
N GLU A 64 -16.80 6.74 8.86
CA GLU A 64 -16.32 5.54 9.56
C GLU A 64 -15.40 4.70 8.66
N MET A 65 -15.82 4.45 7.41
CA MET A 65 -15.03 3.73 6.41
C MET A 65 -13.71 4.44 6.07
N GLU A 66 -13.72 5.76 5.93
CA GLU A 66 -12.49 6.55 5.69
C GLU A 66 -11.53 6.46 6.87
N THR A 67 -12.05 6.45 8.10
CA THR A 67 -11.24 6.31 9.32
C THR A 67 -10.64 4.92 9.40
N GLN A 68 -11.42 3.88 9.15
CA GLN A 68 -10.96 2.49 9.13
C GLN A 68 -9.87 2.27 8.07
N LYS A 69 -10.06 2.83 6.87
CA LYS A 69 -9.06 2.78 5.79
C LYS A 69 -7.74 3.43 6.21
N LYS A 70 -7.78 4.64 6.79
CA LYS A 70 -6.57 5.33 7.27
C LYS A 70 -5.81 4.50 8.31
N GLN A 71 -6.53 3.85 9.22
CA GLN A 71 -5.92 2.97 10.21
C GLN A 71 -5.24 1.75 9.57
N ALA A 72 -5.90 1.12 8.60
CA ALA A 72 -5.33 -0.01 7.85
C ALA A 72 -4.07 0.39 7.07
N GLU A 73 -4.08 1.54 6.39
CA GLU A 73 -2.92 2.08 5.67
C GLU A 73 -1.76 2.43 6.62
N ALA A 74 -2.06 3.03 7.77
CA ALA A 74 -1.05 3.31 8.79
C ALA A 74 -0.38 2.04 9.33
N LEU A 75 -1.16 0.97 9.51
CA LEU A 75 -0.62 -0.34 9.92
C LEU A 75 0.28 -0.94 8.84
N GLN A 76 -0.15 -0.89 7.58
CA GLN A 76 0.66 -1.36 6.44
C GLN A 76 1.99 -0.62 6.35
N LEU A 77 1.98 0.71 6.50
CA LEU A 77 3.20 1.52 6.54
C LEU A 77 4.09 1.15 7.73
N SER A 78 3.49 0.92 8.90
CA SER A 78 4.25 0.51 10.09
C SER A 78 4.95 -0.84 9.87
N GLN A 79 4.27 -1.80 9.25
CA GLN A 79 4.84 -3.09 8.89
C GLN A 79 5.97 -2.95 7.86
N LEU A 80 5.79 -2.11 6.85
CA LEU A 80 6.83 -1.83 5.85
C LEU A 80 8.07 -1.20 6.51
N ILE A 81 7.87 -0.23 7.39
CA ILE A 81 8.96 0.40 8.15
C ILE A 81 9.71 -0.66 8.97
N GLN A 82 9.00 -1.50 9.72
CA GLN A 82 9.62 -2.57 10.50
C GLN A 82 10.40 -3.56 9.62
N PHE A 83 9.82 -3.96 8.49
CA PHE A 83 10.50 -4.82 7.52
C PHE A 83 11.81 -4.19 7.03
N LEU A 84 11.75 -2.93 6.61
CA LEU A 84 12.91 -2.20 6.08
C LEU A 84 14.01 -2.00 7.13
N TYR A 85 13.64 -1.76 8.40
CA TYR A 85 14.62 -1.73 9.50
C TYR A 85 15.24 -3.09 9.79
N SER A 86 14.50 -4.18 9.59
CA SER A 86 14.98 -5.55 9.86
C SER A 86 15.92 -6.04 8.76
N THR A 87 15.77 -5.55 7.53
CA THR A 87 16.79 -5.69 6.49
C THR A 87 17.93 -4.71 6.77
N GLU A 88 19.09 -5.20 7.22
CA GLU A 88 20.32 -4.50 7.66
C GLU A 88 20.98 -3.55 6.61
N ILE A 89 20.25 -3.10 5.60
CA ILE A 89 20.71 -2.19 4.53
C ILE A 89 20.94 -0.76 5.07
N PHE A 90 20.32 -0.39 6.20
CA PHE A 90 20.32 0.99 6.72
C PHE A 90 21.21 1.24 7.95
N THR A 91 21.92 0.24 8.47
CA THR A 91 22.80 0.39 9.65
C THR A 91 24.27 0.63 9.29
N ILE A 92 24.60 1.01 8.06
CA ILE A 92 25.97 1.32 7.65
C ILE A 92 26.19 2.84 7.83
N PRO A 93 27.05 3.29 8.77
CA PRO A 93 27.50 4.67 8.82
C PRO A 93 28.24 5.00 7.52
N ASP A 94 28.00 6.18 6.98
CA ASP A 94 28.37 6.60 5.62
C ASP A 94 29.88 6.85 5.41
N ASP A 95 30.78 6.24 6.19
CA ASP A 95 32.21 6.62 6.24
C ASP A 95 33.20 5.67 5.54
N GLU A 96 32.78 4.51 4.99
CA GLU A 96 33.74 3.57 4.37
C GLU A 96 33.26 2.92 3.06
N ARG A 97 32.74 3.71 2.12
CA ARG A 97 32.23 3.18 0.84
C ARG A 97 33.28 2.80 -0.22
N ILE A 98 34.51 2.43 0.14
CA ILE A 98 35.49 1.93 -0.86
C ILE A 98 36.43 0.87 -0.26
N ALA A 99 35.94 -0.34 0.06
CA ALA A 99 36.80 -1.53 0.15
C ALA A 99 36.11 -2.91 0.22
N SER A 100 34.84 -3.03 0.62
CA SER A 100 34.32 -4.31 1.09
C SER A 100 32.97 -4.73 0.49
N HIS A 101 32.90 -4.84 -0.84
CA HIS A 101 31.85 -5.64 -1.52
C HIS A 101 32.05 -7.16 -1.36
N HIS A 102 32.76 -7.60 -0.33
CA HIS A 102 33.08 -8.99 -0.02
C HIS A 102 32.91 -9.28 1.46
N GLN A 103 31.68 -9.26 1.95
CA GLN A 103 31.33 -10.02 3.15
C GLN A 103 29.85 -10.39 3.06
N HIS A 104 29.58 -11.27 2.10
CA HIS A 104 28.47 -12.21 2.25
C HIS A 104 28.69 -12.90 3.59
N TYR A 105 27.93 -12.49 4.60
CA TYR A 105 27.88 -13.18 5.88
C TYR A 105 27.64 -14.67 5.59
N PRO A 106 28.53 -15.57 6.03
CA PRO A 106 28.18 -16.97 6.08
C PRO A 106 26.99 -17.05 7.05
N ILE A 107 25.83 -17.49 6.55
CA ILE A 107 24.69 -17.84 7.42
C ILE A 107 25.26 -18.67 8.57
N ASP A 108 25.08 -18.26 9.82
CA ASP A 108 25.74 -18.84 11.02
C ASP A 108 25.74 -20.38 11.04
N SER A 109 24.77 -21.00 10.35
CA SER A 109 24.71 -22.42 10.00
C SER A 109 25.98 -23.05 9.39
N PHE A 110 26.87 -22.26 8.75
CA PHE A 110 28.11 -22.75 8.13
C PHE A 110 29.31 -22.69 9.07
N ILE A 111 29.17 -22.05 10.23
CA ILE A 111 30.24 -21.93 11.22
C ILE A 111 30.16 -23.10 12.21
N CYS A 112 31.28 -23.78 12.41
CA CYS A 112 31.39 -24.87 13.37
C CYS A 112 31.18 -24.32 14.79
N PRO A 113 30.20 -24.84 15.57
CA PRO A 113 29.95 -24.31 16.91
C PRO A 113 31.12 -24.49 17.89
N LEU A 114 31.96 -25.52 17.67
CA LEU A 114 33.13 -25.85 18.49
C LEU A 114 34.37 -25.02 18.15
N ARG A 115 34.61 -24.73 16.87
CA ARG A 115 35.81 -23.97 16.42
C ARG A 115 35.59 -22.50 16.11
N LYS A 116 34.33 -22.08 15.93
CA LYS A 116 33.96 -20.73 15.47
C LYS A 116 34.57 -20.37 14.10
N GLU A 117 34.89 -21.38 13.30
CA GLU A 117 35.41 -21.26 11.94
C GLU A 117 34.46 -21.92 10.94
N MET A 118 34.55 -21.54 9.67
CA MET A 118 33.75 -22.14 8.59
C MET A 118 34.04 -23.64 8.47
N MET A 119 32.97 -24.46 8.47
CA MET A 119 33.08 -25.91 8.29
C MET A 119 33.49 -26.24 6.85
N THR A 120 34.51 -27.07 6.72
CA THR A 120 34.97 -27.65 5.45
C THR A 120 34.45 -29.07 5.26
N ASP A 121 34.33 -29.83 6.35
CA ASP A 121 33.78 -31.19 6.39
C ASP A 121 32.72 -31.29 7.49
N PRO A 122 31.49 -30.78 7.23
CA PRO A 122 30.41 -30.76 8.21
C PRO A 122 29.84 -32.16 8.44
N VAL A 123 29.73 -32.55 9.70
CA VAL A 123 29.06 -33.76 10.17
C VAL A 123 27.80 -33.35 10.93
N ALA A 124 26.64 -33.71 10.38
CA ALA A 124 25.34 -33.49 11.02
C ALA A 124 25.10 -34.54 12.10
N ILE A 125 24.66 -34.09 13.28
CA ILE A 125 24.24 -34.97 14.37
C ILE A 125 22.70 -34.95 14.53
N PRO A 126 22.08 -35.96 15.16
CA PRO A 126 20.62 -36.09 15.22
C PRO A 126 19.86 -34.90 15.82
N CYS A 127 20.52 -34.02 16.57
CA CYS A 127 19.91 -32.79 17.10
C CYS A 127 19.80 -31.66 16.06
N GLY A 128 20.10 -31.93 14.77
CA GLY A 128 19.95 -30.98 13.67
C GLY A 128 21.08 -29.95 13.58
N ARG A 129 22.17 -30.14 14.32
CA ARG A 129 23.38 -29.29 14.26
C ARG A 129 24.48 -29.98 13.48
N SER A 130 25.30 -29.18 12.80
CA SER A 130 26.49 -29.64 12.09
C SER A 130 27.76 -29.15 12.77
N PHE A 131 28.79 -29.98 12.78
CA PHE A 131 30.10 -29.67 13.32
C PHE A 131 31.19 -30.13 12.37
N GLU A 132 32.32 -29.44 12.34
CA GLU A 132 33.51 -29.87 11.59
C GLU A 132 34.01 -31.23 12.13
N ARG A 133 34.26 -32.20 11.24
CA ARG A 133 34.69 -33.56 11.62
C ARG A 133 35.89 -33.54 12.55
N LYS A 134 36.91 -32.73 12.23
CA LYS A 134 38.12 -32.60 13.06
C LYS A 134 37.80 -32.07 14.46
N ALA A 135 36.75 -31.26 14.61
CA ALA A 135 36.40 -30.64 15.89
C ALA A 135 35.79 -31.68 16.82
N ILE A 136 34.93 -32.52 16.26
CA ILE A 136 34.34 -33.67 16.95
C ILE A 136 35.44 -34.63 17.43
N GLN A 137 36.38 -34.98 16.55
CA GLN A 137 37.47 -35.91 16.87
C GLN A 137 38.36 -35.40 18.02
N GLU A 138 38.74 -34.12 17.98
CA GLU A 138 39.53 -33.53 19.05
C GLU A 138 38.77 -33.41 20.38
N HIS A 139 37.48 -33.06 20.32
CA HIS A 139 36.62 -32.97 21.51
C HIS A 139 36.50 -34.34 22.22
N PHE A 140 36.23 -35.42 21.47
CA PHE A 140 36.24 -36.77 22.01
C PHE A 140 37.64 -37.24 22.44
N GLY A 141 38.68 -36.83 21.72
CA GLY A 141 40.07 -37.14 22.07
C GLY A 141 40.53 -36.53 23.39
N ARG A 142 39.98 -35.35 23.76
CA ARG A 142 40.22 -34.71 25.07
C ARG A 142 39.39 -35.31 26.21
N GLY A 143 38.47 -36.24 25.92
CA GLY A 143 37.58 -36.85 26.91
C GLY A 143 36.50 -35.90 27.44
N GLU A 144 36.23 -34.81 26.73
CA GLU A 144 35.14 -33.90 27.03
C GLU A 144 33.81 -34.60 26.68
N LYS A 145 32.83 -34.58 27.59
CA LYS A 145 31.49 -35.16 27.43
C LYS A 145 30.46 -34.12 27.06
#